data_AF-A0A951CNY1-F1
#
_entry.id   AF-A0A951CNY1-F1
#
_cell.length_a   1.000
_cell.length_b   1.000
_cell.length_c   1.000
_cell.angle_alpha   90.00
_cell.angle_beta   90.00
_cell.angle_gamma   90.00
#
_symmetry.space_group_name_H-M   'P 1'
#
loop_
_entity.id
_entity.type
_entity.pdbx_description
1 polymer ?
#
loop_
_entity_poly.entity_id
_entity_poly.type
_entity_poly.pdbx_seq_one_letter_code
_entity_poly.pdbx_strand_id
1 'polypeptide(L)' 'MAGPVSLDVDGRQVAVTHPDKLIFPGRNGGAGLTKLDLIRYYLSVADGALRGVAGRPMILKRFVKGIAQEA' A
#
# COMPACT_ATOMS: atom_id res chain seq x y z
N MET A 1 -1.77 13.80 12.24
CA MET A 1 -1.02 13.07 11.21
C MET A 1 -0.01 12.20 11.93
N ALA A 2 -0.13 10.89 11.86
CA ALA A 2 0.86 9.98 12.40
C ALA A 2 2.20 10.21 11.69
N GLY A 3 3.28 10.15 12.46
CA GLY A 3 4.63 10.27 11.91
C GLY A 3 4.98 9.11 10.97
N PRO A 4 6.13 9.19 10.27
CA PRO A 4 6.65 8.06 9.51
C PRO A 4 6.74 6.80 10.38
N VAL A 5 6.44 5.65 9.79
CA VAL A 5 6.59 4.34 10.46
C VAL A 5 7.59 3.47 9.71
N SER A 6 8.33 2.63 10.43
CA SER A 6 9.20 1.59 9.85
C SER A 6 8.54 0.23 10.04
N LEU A 7 8.48 -0.57 8.98
CA LEU A 7 7.97 -1.93 9.01
C LEU A 7 9.12 -2.91 8.77
N ASP A 8 9.20 -3.97 9.56
CA ASP A 8 10.03 -5.13 9.24
C ASP A 8 9.27 -6.03 8.27
N VAL A 9 9.82 -6.25 7.08
CA VAL A 9 9.25 -7.09 6.03
C VAL A 9 10.33 -8.08 5.58
N ASP A 10 10.19 -9.34 6.01
CA ASP A 10 11.14 -10.42 5.69
C ASP A 10 12.61 -10.04 6.04
N GLY A 11 12.81 -9.48 7.24
CA GLY A 11 14.13 -9.05 7.73
C GLY A 11 14.62 -7.74 7.13
N ARG A 12 13.80 -7.05 6.32
CA ARG A 12 14.13 -5.75 5.73
C ARG A 12 13.28 -4.64 6.35
N GLN A 13 13.96 -3.58 6.82
CA GLN A 13 13.29 -2.37 7.29
C GLN A 13 12.81 -1.52 6.11
N VAL A 14 11.50 -1.23 6.09
CA VAL A 14 10.83 -0.46 5.05
C VAL A 14 10.19 0.78 5.67
N ALA A 15 10.67 1.96 5.26
CA ALA A 15 10.14 3.24 5.70
C ALA A 15 8.84 3.60 4.96
N VAL A 16 7.79 3.93 5.73
CA VAL A 16 6.49 4.37 5.23
C VAL A 16 6.24 5.80 5.66
N THR A 17 6.33 6.72 4.71
CA THR A 17 5.94 8.12 4.91
C THR A 17 4.45 8.32 4.63
N HIS A 18 3.83 9.25 5.37
CA HIS A 18 2.40 9.60 5.28
C HIS A 18 1.49 8.35 5.39
N PRO A 19 1.59 7.55 6.48
CA PRO A 19 0.84 6.31 6.62
C PRO A 19 -0.68 6.52 6.57
N ASP A 20 -1.16 7.63 7.14
CA ASP A 20 -2.59 7.98 7.20
C ASP A 20 -3.14 8.56 5.89
N LYS A 21 -2.31 8.69 4.84
CA LYS A 21 -2.76 9.26 3.57
C LYS A 21 -3.86 8.38 2.96
N LEU A 22 -5.03 8.96 2.72
CA LEU A 22 -6.11 8.27 2.02
C LEU A 22 -5.71 7.97 0.57
N ILE A 23 -5.70 6.68 0.22
CA ILE A 23 -5.44 6.20 -1.14
C ILE A 23 -6.75 5.85 -1.83
N PHE A 24 -7.68 5.22 -1.11
CA PHE A 24 -9.02 4.95 -1.59
C PHE A 24 -10.02 5.74 -0.74
N PRO A 25 -10.81 6.65 -1.35
CA PRO A 25 -11.90 7.28 -0.62
C PRO A 25 -12.95 6.21 -0.28
N GLY A 26 -13.64 6.42 0.84
CA GLY A 26 -14.79 5.60 1.23
C GLY A 26 -15.86 5.63 0.14
N ARG A 27 -16.53 4.49 -0.06
CA ARG A 27 -17.69 4.38 -0.97
C ARG A 27 -18.94 4.09 -0.17
N ASN A 28 -20.08 4.65 -0.59
CA ASN A 28 -21.40 4.40 0.00
C ASN A 28 -21.44 4.56 1.53
N GLY A 29 -20.81 5.62 2.05
CA GLY A 29 -20.73 5.89 3.50
C GLY A 29 -19.72 5.05 4.28
N GLY A 30 -18.96 4.16 3.61
CA GLY A 30 -17.87 3.41 4.23
C GLY A 30 -16.63 4.25 4.53
N ALA A 31 -15.74 3.72 5.37
CA ALA A 31 -14.46 4.36 5.68
C ALA A 31 -13.51 4.33 4.46
N GLY A 32 -12.68 5.36 4.33
CA GLY A 32 -11.58 5.38 3.35
C GLY A 32 -10.41 4.50 3.79
N LEU A 33 -9.63 4.02 2.82
CA LEU A 33 -8.45 3.20 3.07
C LEU A 33 -7.18 4.05 2.92
N THR A 34 -6.31 3.94 3.92
CA THR A 34 -5.05 4.65 3.97
C THR A 34 -3.93 3.92 3.23
N LYS A 35 -2.78 4.59 3.08
CA LYS A 35 -1.56 3.99 2.54
C LYS A 35 -1.10 2.83 3.41
N LEU A 36 -1.19 2.94 4.73
CA LEU A 36 -0.82 1.87 5.64
C LEU A 36 -1.76 0.66 5.51
N ASP A 37 -3.06 0.88 5.29
CA ASP A 37 -4.02 -0.20 5.04
C ASP A 37 -3.68 -0.96 3.76
N LEU A 38 -3.33 -0.25 2.69
CA LEU A 38 -2.92 -0.87 1.42
C LEU A 38 -1.64 -1.71 1.60
N ILE A 39 -0.67 -1.22 2.37
CA ILE A 39 0.56 -1.96 2.66
C ILE A 39 0.25 -3.23 3.47
N ARG A 40 -0.57 -3.11 4.52
CA ARG A 40 -1.01 -4.24 5.34
C ARG A 40 -1.75 -5.29 4.51
N TYR A 41 -2.59 -4.86 3.57
CA TYR A 41 -3.23 -5.77 2.61
C TYR A 41 -2.19 -6.54 1.79
N TYR A 42 -1.22 -5.87 1.17
CA TYR A 42 -0.17 -6.57 0.42
C TYR A 42 0.61 -7.56 1.28
N LEU A 43 0.94 -7.21 2.52
CA LEU A 43 1.60 -8.12 3.46
C LEU A 43 0.74 -9.35 3.77
N SER A 44 -0.57 -9.17 3.97
CA SER A 44 -1.49 -10.29 4.28
C SER A 44 -1.62 -11.32 3.16
N VAL A 45 -1.32 -10.94 1.91
CA VAL A 45 -1.42 -11.82 0.73
C VAL A 45 -0.06 -12.14 0.11
N ALA A 46 1.05 -11.61 0.65
CA ALA A 46 2.37 -11.62 0.02
C ALA A 46 2.83 -13.03 -0.33
N ASP A 47 2.72 -13.99 0.60
CA ASP A 47 3.20 -15.36 0.41
C ASP A 47 2.56 -16.02 -0.82
N GLY A 48 1.25 -15.84 -1.00
CA GLY A 48 0.52 -16.38 -2.15
C GLY A 48 0.76 -15.58 -3.43
N ALA A 49 0.66 -14.24 -3.33
CA ALA A 49 0.75 -13.36 -4.48
C ALA A 49 2.14 -13.40 -5.14
N LEU A 50 3.21 -13.39 -4.34
CA LEU A 50 4.59 -13.37 -4.85
C LEU A 50 4.94 -14.64 -5.62
N ARG A 51 4.41 -15.80 -5.24
CA ARG A 51 4.60 -17.05 -6.01
C ARG A 51 4.06 -16.92 -7.44
N GLY A 52 2.93 -16.24 -7.64
CA GLY A 52 2.32 -16.06 -8.95
C GLY A 52 3.05 -15.06 -9.85
N VAL A 53 3.82 -14.13 -9.26
CA VAL A 53 4.50 -13.05 -10.02
C VAL A 53 6.03 -13.14 -10.02
N ALA A 54 6.61 -14.14 -9.33
CA ALA A 54 8.05 -14.31 -9.23
C ALA A 54 8.73 -14.37 -10.61
N GLY A 55 9.83 -13.63 -10.77
CA GLY A 55 10.61 -13.58 -12.01
C GLY A 55 9.95 -12.85 -13.19
N ARG A 56 8.76 -12.24 -12.99
CA ARG A 56 8.06 -11.50 -14.05
C ARG A 56 8.42 -10.02 -14.00
N PRO A 57 8.86 -9.40 -15.11
CA PRO A 57 8.94 -7.95 -15.20
C PRO A 57 7.57 -7.32 -14.95
N MET A 58 7.52 -6.28 -14.12
CA MET A 58 6.28 -5.60 -13.72
C MET A 58 6.36 -4.10 -13.95
N ILE A 59 5.23 -3.53 -14.34
CA ILE A 59 5.02 -2.08 -14.39
C ILE A 59 4.31 -1.67 -13.09
N LEU A 60 4.75 -0.56 -12.49
CA LEU A 60 4.09 0.00 -11.31
C LEU A 60 3.10 1.09 -11.73
N LYS A 61 1.80 0.81 -11.53
CA LYS A 61 0.78 1.86 -11.59
C LYS A 61 0.76 2.61 -10.26
N ARG A 62 1.10 3.90 -10.28
CA ARG A 62 1.31 4.71 -9.08
C ARG A 62 0.26 5.81 -8.96
N PHE A 63 -0.39 5.88 -7.81
CA PHE A 63 -1.38 6.92 -7.48
C PHE A 63 -0.88 7.73 -6.29
N VAL A 64 0.12 8.58 -6.52
CA VAL A 64 0.81 9.31 -5.44
C VAL A 64 -0.17 10.21 -4.67
N LYS A 65 -1.19 10.75 -5.35
CA LYS A 65 -2.22 11.62 -4.76
C LYS A 65 -3.52 10.88 -4.35
N GLY A 66 -3.55 9.55 -4.49
CA GLY A 66 -4.74 8.72 -4.29
C GLY A 66 -5.42 8.35 -5.62
N ILE A 67 -6.34 7.38 -5.59
CA ILE A 67 -6.92 6.78 -6.81
C ILE A 67 -7.82 7.73 -7.62
N ALA A 68 -8.36 8.77 -6.98
CA ALA A 68 -9.27 9.72 -7.61
C ALA A 68 -8.57 10.76 -8.50
N GLN A 69 -7.24 10.80 -8.47
CA GLN A 69 -6.46 11.75 -9.25
C GLN A 69 -5.43 10.99 -10.08
N GLU A 70 -5.45 11.22 -11.39
CA GLU A 70 -4.39 10.72 -12.28
C GLU A 70 -3.08 11.46 -12.01
N ALA A 71 -1.98 10.76 -12.27
CA ALA A 71 -0.62 11.19 -11.94
C ALA A 71 -0.21 12.47 -12.68
#